data_AF-A0AAV4VUS7-F1
#
_entry.id   AF-A0AAV4VUS7-F1
#
_cell.length_a   1.000
_cell.length_b   1.000
_cell.length_c   1.000
_cell.angle_alpha   90.00
_cell.angle_beta   90.00
_cell.angle_gamma   90.00
#
_symmetry.space_group_name_H-M   'P 1'
#
loop_
_entity.id
_entity.type
_entity.pdbx_description
1 polymer ?
#
loop_
_entity_poly.entity_id
_entity_poly.type
_entity_poly.pdbx_seq_one_letter_code
_entity_poly.pdbx_strand_id
1 'polypeptide(L)'
;MVVANMPARTSKKEQQTVDEVFKDFKAVVEKDNFVAIPNDRRERIELKQDQKKKQFDKKWRQVLYTPSDKVWETLHPISKSKNKMISMCLMKRDGLYLILIQKSPTSYVIAALTNQQKHYRHTILLR
;
A
#
# COMPACT_ATOMS: atom_id res chain seq x y z
N MET A 1 -60.98 -14.01 5.76
CA MET A 1 -59.89 -13.90 4.78
C MET A 1 -60.00 -12.55 4.10
N VAL A 2 -59.08 -11.60 4.33
CA VAL A 2 -58.54 -10.70 3.30
C VAL A 2 -57.14 -10.30 3.79
N VAL A 3 -56.11 -10.78 3.08
CA VAL A 3 -54.72 -10.38 3.26
C VAL A 3 -54.49 -9.17 2.36
N ALA A 4 -54.06 -8.04 2.92
CA ALA A 4 -53.58 -6.91 2.13
C ALA A 4 -52.04 -6.91 2.17
N ASN A 5 -51.46 -7.29 1.04
CA ASN A 5 -50.03 -7.34 0.77
C ASN A 5 -49.36 -5.96 0.94
N MET A 6 -48.24 -5.92 1.67
CA MET A 6 -47.28 -4.83 1.56
C MET A 6 -46.43 -5.02 0.29
N PRO A 7 -46.24 -3.99 -0.56
CA PRO A 7 -45.35 -4.13 -1.71
C PRO A 7 -43.88 -4.12 -1.27
N ALA A 8 -43.15 -5.14 -1.73
CA ALA A 8 -41.74 -5.35 -1.51
C ALA A 8 -40.89 -4.18 -2.07
N ARG A 9 -39.91 -3.72 -1.28
CA ARG A 9 -38.87 -2.79 -1.73
C ARG A 9 -37.95 -3.53 -2.72
N THR A 10 -38.29 -3.49 -4.01
CA THR A 10 -37.44 -4.01 -5.07
C THR A 10 -36.24 -3.09 -5.25
N SER A 11 -35.05 -3.55 -4.87
CA SER A 11 -33.78 -2.95 -5.23
C SER A 11 -33.53 -3.13 -6.73
N LYS A 12 -34.16 -2.29 -7.56
CA LYS A 12 -33.77 -2.14 -8.96
C LYS A 12 -32.44 -1.39 -8.96
N LYS A 13 -31.32 -2.10 -9.14
CA LYS A 13 -30.14 -1.49 -9.76
C LYS A 13 -30.53 -1.22 -11.19
N GLU A 14 -30.98 0.01 -11.44
CA GLU A 14 -31.26 0.52 -12.78
C GLU A 14 -29.98 0.37 -13.59
N GLN A 15 -30.00 -0.52 -14.59
CA GLN A 15 -28.97 -0.55 -15.61
C GLN A 15 -29.14 0.73 -16.42
N GLN A 16 -28.47 1.81 -15.97
CA GLN A 16 -28.53 3.09 -16.65
C GLN A 16 -28.02 2.93 -18.08
N THR A 17 -28.76 3.52 -19.02
CA THR A 17 -28.37 3.53 -20.43
C THR A 17 -27.13 4.44 -20.56
N VAL A 18 -26.19 4.10 -21.45
CA VAL A 18 -24.93 4.85 -21.62
C VAL A 18 -25.17 6.35 -21.81
N ASP A 19 -26.27 6.70 -22.48
CA ASP A 19 -26.68 8.09 -22.73
C ASP A 19 -27.11 8.84 -21.46
N GLU A 20 -27.75 8.17 -20.50
CA GLU A 20 -28.10 8.78 -19.19
C GLU A 20 -26.86 9.02 -18.36
N VAL A 21 -25.94 8.05 -18.34
CA VAL A 21 -24.65 8.18 -17.67
C VAL A 21 -23.87 9.36 -18.28
N PHE A 22 -23.87 9.50 -19.60
CA PHE A 22 -23.20 10.61 -20.28
C PHE A 22 -23.85 11.96 -19.99
N LYS A 23 -25.18 12.02 -19.90
CA LYS A 23 -25.92 13.23 -19.55
C LYS A 23 -25.65 13.66 -18.11
N ASP A 24 -25.61 12.72 -17.18
CA ASP A 24 -25.26 12.98 -15.78
C ASP A 24 -23.80 13.44 -15.64
N PHE A 25 -22.87 12.82 -16.39
CA PHE A 25 -21.49 13.30 -16.45
C PHE A 25 -21.39 14.71 -17.01
N LYS A 26 -22.12 15.02 -18.09
CA LYS A 26 -22.14 16.37 -18.67
C LYS A 26 -22.69 17.40 -17.68
N ALA A 27 -23.77 17.05 -16.97
CA ALA A 27 -24.36 17.91 -15.94
C ALA A 27 -23.40 18.14 -14.75
N VAL A 28 -22.63 17.12 -14.34
CA VAL A 28 -21.58 17.28 -13.32
C VAL A 28 -20.44 18.16 -13.85
N VAL A 29 -20.01 17.96 -15.09
CA VAL A 29 -18.91 18.73 -15.68
C VAL A 29 -19.26 20.20 -15.87
N GLU A 30 -20.50 20.51 -16.27
CA GLU A 30 -20.99 21.88 -16.43
C GLU A 30 -21.28 22.57 -15.09
N LYS A 31 -21.65 21.79 -14.06
CA LYS A 31 -21.91 22.31 -12.70
C LYS A 31 -20.63 22.57 -11.92
N ASP A 32 -19.60 21.77 -12.14
CA ASP A 32 -18.29 22.00 -11.53
C ASP A 32 -17.56 23.12 -12.28
N ASN A 33 -17.29 24.23 -11.57
CA ASN A 33 -16.40 25.27 -12.06
C ASN A 33 -14.96 24.74 -12.09
N PHE A 34 -14.60 23.97 -13.12
CA PHE A 34 -13.21 23.64 -13.42
C PHE A 34 -12.50 24.93 -13.83
N VAL A 35 -12.09 25.72 -12.84
CA VAL A 35 -11.27 26.90 -13.04
C VAL A 35 -9.98 26.41 -13.68
N ALA A 36 -9.78 26.78 -14.95
CA ALA A 36 -8.53 26.52 -15.64
C ALA A 36 -7.40 27.05 -14.77
N ILE A 37 -6.63 26.13 -14.20
CA ILE A 37 -5.51 26.50 -13.33
C ILE A 37 -4.57 27.33 -14.22
N PRO A 38 -4.28 28.61 -13.89
CA PRO A 38 -3.38 29.42 -14.70
C PRO A 38 -2.00 28.76 -14.75
N ASN A 39 -1.30 28.90 -15.88
CA ASN A 39 -0.06 28.16 -16.17
C ASN A 39 0.97 28.30 -15.04
N ASP A 40 1.15 29.50 -14.49
CA ASP A 40 2.06 29.76 -13.36
C ASP A 40 1.70 28.96 -12.10
N ARG A 41 0.41 28.69 -11.87
CA ARG A 41 -0.03 27.88 -10.73
C ARG A 41 0.19 26.39 -11.00
N ARG A 42 0.08 25.93 -12.26
CA ARG A 42 0.41 24.55 -12.64
C ARG A 42 1.88 24.26 -12.44
N GLU A 43 2.76 25.14 -12.91
CA GLU A 43 4.22 25.01 -12.75
C GLU A 43 4.62 24.96 -11.28
N ARG A 44 4.01 25.79 -10.43
CA ARG A 44 4.25 25.75 -8.97
C ARG A 44 3.77 24.45 -8.33
N ILE A 45 2.65 23.88 -8.79
CA ILE A 45 2.14 22.60 -8.30
C ILE A 45 3.08 21.47 -8.72
N GLU A 46 3.50 21.45 -9.99
CA GLU A 46 4.41 20.46 -10.55
C GLU A 46 5.77 20.50 -9.86
N LEU A 47 6.34 21.69 -9.66
CA LEU A 47 7.59 21.85 -8.92
C LEU A 47 7.48 21.31 -7.48
N LYS A 48 6.36 21.58 -6.79
CA LYS A 48 6.12 21.03 -5.45
C LYS A 48 5.97 19.50 -5.46
N GLN A 49 5.32 18.94 -6.48
CA GLN A 49 5.20 17.50 -6.63
C GLN A 49 6.56 16.84 -6.89
N ASP A 50 7.35 17.41 -7.79
CA ASP A 50 8.70 16.93 -8.12
C ASP A 50 9.64 17.02 -6.92
N GLN A 51 9.58 18.12 -6.14
CA GLN A 51 10.32 18.24 -4.88
C GLN A 51 9.95 17.15 -3.87
N LYS A 52 8.65 16.88 -3.68
CA LYS A 52 8.19 15.81 -2.79
C LYS A 52 8.66 14.44 -3.26
N LYS A 53 8.60 14.18 -4.57
CA LYS A 53 9.10 12.94 -5.17
C LYS A 53 10.60 12.77 -4.94
N LYS A 54 11.40 13.81 -5.24
CA LYS A 54 12.86 13.80 -4.99
C LYS A 54 13.20 13.56 -3.52
N GLN A 55 12.44 14.15 -2.59
CA GLN A 55 12.63 13.92 -1.16
C GLN A 55 12.27 12.48 -0.76
N PHE A 56 11.19 11.94 -1.31
CA PHE A 56 10.80 10.56 -1.09
C PHE A 56 11.86 9.61 -1.66
N ASP A 57 12.26 9.76 -2.92
CA ASP A 57 13.29 8.93 -3.55
C ASP A 57 14.62 8.96 -2.79
N LYS A 58 15.00 10.12 -2.20
CA LYS A 58 16.15 10.22 -1.30
C LYS A 58 15.98 9.38 -0.03
N LYS A 59 14.80 9.40 0.59
CA LYS A 59 14.47 8.63 1.79
C LYS A 59 14.43 7.11 1.52
N TRP A 60 14.12 6.72 0.29
CA TRP A 60 13.99 5.31 -0.12
C TRP A 60 15.23 4.73 -0.77
N ARG A 61 16.38 5.44 -0.78
CA ARG A 61 17.64 4.82 -1.19
C ARG A 61 17.96 3.65 -0.26
N GLN A 62 18.38 2.54 -0.86
CA GLN A 62 18.69 1.30 -0.14
C GLN A 62 19.75 1.58 0.93
N VAL A 63 19.40 1.29 2.19
CA VAL A 63 20.38 1.25 3.27
C VAL A 63 21.27 0.05 3.00
N LEU A 64 22.52 0.31 2.62
CA LEU A 64 23.54 -0.73 2.46
C LEU A 64 24.06 -1.08 3.84
N TYR A 65 24.01 -2.37 4.17
CA TYR A 65 24.52 -2.86 5.43
C TYR A 65 25.92 -3.44 5.25
N THR A 66 26.76 -3.25 6.25
CA THR A 66 28.09 -3.83 6.31
C THR A 66 28.09 -5.17 7.06
N PRO A 67 29.01 -6.08 6.74
CA PRO A 67 29.26 -7.25 7.57
C PRO A 67 29.53 -6.84 9.03
N SER A 68 28.88 -7.53 9.97
CA SER A 68 28.83 -7.24 11.41
C SER A 68 27.79 -6.22 11.88
N ASP A 69 26.98 -5.66 10.97
CA ASP A 69 25.85 -4.82 11.38
C ASP A 69 24.74 -5.63 12.06
N LYS A 70 24.14 -5.04 13.08
CA LYS A 70 23.00 -5.59 13.82
C LYS A 70 21.70 -5.03 13.24
N VAL A 71 20.87 -5.90 12.67
CA VAL A 71 19.65 -5.54 11.94
C VAL A 71 18.44 -6.26 12.54
N TRP A 72 17.29 -5.58 12.51
CA TRP A 72 16.01 -6.18 12.86
C TRP A 72 15.36 -6.76 11.61
N GLU A 73 15.02 -8.05 11.63
CA GLU A 73 14.21 -8.63 10.56
C GLU A 73 12.73 -8.26 10.76
N THR A 74 12.14 -7.63 9.75
CA THR A 74 10.70 -7.38 9.69
C THR A 74 10.01 -8.52 8.96
N LEU A 75 9.22 -9.30 9.70
CA LEU A 75 8.41 -10.37 9.12
C LEU A 75 7.02 -9.82 8.80
N HIS A 76 6.57 -10.08 7.57
CA HIS A 76 5.18 -9.91 7.17
C HIS A 76 4.41 -11.17 7.56
N PRO A 77 3.49 -11.11 8.55
CA PRO A 77 2.65 -12.25 8.84
C PRO A 77 1.75 -12.54 7.63
N ILE A 78 1.82 -13.76 7.11
CA ILE A 78 0.89 -14.21 6.08
C ILE A 78 -0.52 -14.17 6.67
N SER A 79 -1.44 -13.51 5.98
CA SER A 79 -2.78 -13.34 6.51
C SER A 79 -3.51 -14.68 6.60
N LYS A 80 -3.87 -15.07 7.82
CA LYS A 80 -4.72 -16.25 8.06
C LYS A 80 -6.16 -15.79 8.16
N SER A 81 -6.94 -16.04 7.10
CA SER A 81 -8.38 -15.71 7.04
C SER A 81 -9.20 -16.24 8.24
N LYS A 82 -8.75 -17.33 8.89
CA LYS A 82 -9.40 -17.91 10.08
C LYS A 82 -9.30 -17.05 11.35
N ASN A 83 -8.30 -16.19 11.46
CA ASN A 83 -8.18 -15.26 12.58
C ASN A 83 -8.75 -13.92 12.13
N LYS A 84 -9.85 -13.47 12.73
CA LYS A 84 -10.53 -12.18 12.44
C LYS A 84 -9.64 -10.93 12.67
N MET A 85 -8.36 -11.10 12.98
CA MET A 85 -7.36 -10.02 12.98
C MET A 85 -6.77 -9.86 11.58
N ILE A 86 -6.93 -8.67 11.01
CA ILE A 86 -6.31 -8.27 9.75
C ILE A 86 -4.81 -8.11 9.99
N SER A 87 -4.12 -9.23 9.93
CA SER A 87 -2.65 -9.37 10.04
C SER A 87 -1.89 -8.58 8.97
N MET A 88 -2.55 -8.07 7.93
CA MET A 88 -1.93 -7.20 6.92
C MET A 88 -1.28 -5.93 7.50
N CYS A 89 -1.64 -5.48 8.69
CA CYS A 89 -1.16 -4.19 9.22
C CYS A 89 -0.07 -4.28 10.30
N LEU A 90 0.27 -5.48 10.79
CA LEU A 90 1.23 -5.62 11.90
C LEU A 90 2.52 -6.29 11.40
N MET A 91 3.47 -5.47 10.95
CA MET A 91 4.84 -5.93 10.75
C MET A 91 5.42 -6.34 12.10
N LYS A 92 5.85 -7.59 12.24
CA LYS A 92 6.51 -8.08 13.45
C LYS A 92 8.01 -7.97 13.30
N ARG A 93 8.69 -7.46 14.31
CA ARG A 93 10.15 -7.55 14.40
C ARG A 93 10.49 -8.84 15.14
N ASP A 94 11.15 -9.77 14.47
CA ASP A 94 11.36 -11.13 14.98
C ASP A 94 12.53 -11.21 15.96
N GLY A 95 13.58 -10.41 15.74
CA GLY A 95 14.74 -10.37 16.61
C GLY A 95 15.90 -9.58 16.02
N LEU A 96 16.97 -9.47 16.80
CA LEU A 96 18.23 -8.86 16.39
C LEU A 96 19.10 -9.91 15.68
N TYR A 97 19.46 -9.62 14.45
CA TYR A 97 20.29 -10.46 13.60
C TYR A 97 21.62 -9.76 13.30
N LEU A 98 22.69 -10.53 13.20
CA LEU A 98 24.00 -10.06 12.75
C LEU A 98 24.19 -10.41 11.28
N ILE A 99 24.58 -9.43 10.46
CA ILE A 99 24.95 -9.69 9.07
C ILE A 99 26.35 -10.32 9.04
N LEU A 100 26.47 -11.48 8.41
CA LEU A 100 27.74 -12.18 8.25
C LEU A 100 28.43 -11.79 6.94
N ILE A 101 27.73 -11.99 5.83
CA ILE A 101 28.30 -11.84 4.48
C ILE A 101 27.23 -11.25 3.56
N GLN A 102 27.60 -10.25 2.76
CA GLN A 102 26.78 -9.73 1.69
C GLN A 102 26.95 -10.61 0.44
N LYS A 103 25.85 -11.22 -0.03
CA LYS A 103 25.84 -12.02 -1.27
C LYS A 103 25.56 -11.17 -2.51
N SER A 104 24.69 -10.18 -2.37
CA SER A 104 24.33 -9.22 -3.42
C SER A 104 23.94 -7.88 -2.77
N PRO A 105 23.75 -6.79 -3.53
CA PRO A 105 23.39 -5.49 -2.97
C PRO A 105 22.18 -5.51 -2.02
N THR A 106 21.22 -6.42 -2.26
CA THR A 106 19.99 -6.57 -1.48
C THR A 106 19.89 -7.88 -0.69
N SER A 107 20.85 -8.81 -0.83
CA SER A 107 20.82 -10.12 -0.16
C SER A 107 21.99 -10.29 0.79
N TYR A 108 21.67 -10.60 2.04
CA TYR A 108 22.63 -10.78 3.12
C TYR A 108 22.45 -12.14 3.78
N VAL A 109 23.55 -12.75 4.22
CA VAL A 109 23.54 -13.91 5.12
C VAL A 109 23.53 -13.38 6.55
N ILE A 110 22.59 -13.83 7.36
CA ILE A 110 22.39 -13.35 8.73
C ILE A 110 22.47 -14.48 9.76
N ALA A 111 22.88 -14.16 10.98
CA ALA A 111 22.89 -15.05 12.14
C ALA A 111 22.07 -14.46 13.29
N ALA A 112 21.24 -15.28 13.94
CA ALA A 112 20.44 -14.85 15.09
C ALA A 112 21.31 -14.70 16.34
N LEU A 113 21.16 -13.61 17.09
CA LEU A 113 21.95 -13.38 18.30
C LEU A 113 21.38 -14.08 19.55
N THR A 114 20.08 -14.38 19.60
CA THR A 114 19.40 -14.68 20.88
C THR A 114 18.43 -15.85 20.90
N ASN A 115 18.12 -16.57 19.81
CA ASN A 115 17.10 -17.63 19.89
C ASN A 115 17.46 -18.96 19.22
N GLN A 116 17.29 -20.01 20.04
CA GLN A 116 17.37 -21.44 19.77
C GLN A 116 16.67 -21.82 18.45
N GLN A 117 17.42 -22.54 17.60
CA GLN A 117 17.00 -23.35 16.46
C GLN A 117 15.55 -23.14 15.97
N LYS A 118 15.37 -22.21 15.03
CA LYS A 118 14.35 -22.39 13.99
C LYS A 118 15.06 -22.34 12.65
N HIS A 119 15.29 -23.53 12.09
CA HIS A 119 15.86 -23.69 10.77
C HIS A 119 14.89 -23.15 9.73
N TYR A 120 15.16 -21.94 9.27
CA TYR A 120 14.52 -21.37 8.11
C TYR A 120 15.64 -20.87 7.20
N ARG A 121 15.64 -21.35 5.95
CA ARG A 121 16.49 -20.83 4.87
C ARG A 121 15.94 -19.46 4.47
N HIS A 122 16.27 -18.41 5.23
CA HIS A 122 15.78 -17.07 4.94
C HIS A 122 16.62 -16.42 3.83
N THR A 123 15.94 -16.02 2.77
CA THR A 123 16.45 -15.04 1.79
C THR A 123 15.58 -13.81 1.98
N ILE A 124 16.08 -12.82 2.71
CA ILE A 124 15.34 -11.57 2.91
C ILE A 124 15.60 -10.72 1.66
N LEU A 125 14.57 -10.55 0.83
CA LEU A 125 14.51 -9.44 -0.11
C LEU A 125 13.99 -8.24 0.68
N LEU A 126 14.91 -7.43 1.19
CA LEU A 126 14.55 -6.12 1.76
C LEU A 126 14.03 -5.26 0.59
N ARG A 127 12.73 -4.99 0.59
CA ARG A 127 12.02 -4.26 -0.47
C ARG A 127 11.80 -2.80 -0.09
#